data_AF-A0A161R7L8-F1
#
_entry.id   AF-A0A161R7L8-F1
#
_cell.length_a   1.000
_cell.length_b   1.000
_cell.length_c   1.000
_cell.angle_alpha   90.00
_cell.angle_beta   90.00
_cell.angle_gamma   90.00
#
_symmetry.space_group_name_H-M   'P 1'
#
loop_
_entity.id
_entity.type
_entity.pdbx_description
1 polymer ?
#
loop_
_entity_poly.entity_id
_entity_poly.type
_entity_poly.pdbx_seq_one_letter_code
_entity_poly.pdbx_strand_id
1 'polypeptide(L)'
;MQGRRLQWGLTVAVTVCVVGAAAGQLALDAVVSDWKARQQFRVEAFQLANELRGSTERLTASARSYVATRDRRFYDDYFSALEIRSGRRPRPGALAQISWGFFVPARTGARAEPFEQLLEQADFTREEKMLLLRAKAASDALSRKEASAMRLMEQLGFRPDPADEARARQQAQQLLFAPGYNLAKREVMVPLSRFDEGVSQRLKVEVDALDAEIRALRYLSRSLAALGAALALWGLWRTRRAYEARLMALSHACEEVVVLRDLTLRLNAPPVDVAAEGAFNRLLAGQEGAFRDIDRAAAALEEALAELEARLADDAPPARGAVDALKARARTLRHTVLGYRF
;
A
#
# COMPACT_ATOMS: atom_id res chain seq x y z
N MET A 1 -14.96 11.64 36.52
CA MET A 1 -14.53 12.44 35.34
C MET A 1 -13.21 11.99 34.71
N GLN A 2 -12.21 11.53 35.48
CA GLN A 2 -10.88 11.14 34.96
C GLN A 2 -10.90 10.00 33.91
N GLY A 3 -11.72 8.95 34.09
CA GLY A 3 -11.79 7.82 33.15
C GLY A 3 -12.27 8.20 31.74
N ARG A 4 -13.25 9.12 31.65
CA ARG A 4 -13.79 9.59 30.36
C ARG A 4 -12.74 10.42 29.61
N ARG A 5 -12.03 11.32 30.30
CA ARG A 5 -10.94 12.11 29.71
C ARG A 5 -9.82 11.22 29.16
N LEU A 6 -9.46 10.16 29.89
CA LEU A 6 -8.46 9.19 29.45
C LEU A 6 -8.91 8.41 28.20
N GLN A 7 -10.17 7.98 28.14
CA GLN A 7 -10.73 7.29 26.96
C GLN A 7 -10.73 8.18 25.73
N TRP A 8 -11.16 9.44 25.87
CA TRP A 8 -11.10 10.43 24.78
C TRP A 8 -9.66 10.67 24.31
N GLY A 9 -8.70 10.78 25.25
CA GLY A 9 -7.28 10.91 24.91
C GLY A 9 -6.76 9.71 24.12
N LEU A 10 -7.12 8.49 24.52
CA LEU A 10 -6.73 7.27 23.82
C LEU A 10 -7.33 7.19 22.42
N THR A 11 -8.62 7.49 22.25
CA THR A 11 -9.26 7.47 20.92
C THR A 11 -8.60 8.47 19.98
N VAL A 12 -8.32 9.68 20.45
CA VAL A 12 -7.60 10.70 19.65
C VAL A 12 -6.21 10.21 19.27
N ALA A 13 -5.45 9.61 20.21
CA ALA A 13 -4.11 9.10 19.92
C ALA A 13 -4.12 7.98 18.87
N VAL A 14 -5.07 7.03 18.97
CA VAL A 14 -5.25 5.96 17.97
C VAL A 14 -5.61 6.55 16.60
N THR A 15 -6.55 7.50 16.55
CA THR A 15 -6.94 8.16 15.30
C THR A 15 -5.75 8.87 14.65
N VAL A 16 -4.94 9.60 15.42
CA VAL A 16 -3.73 10.26 14.91
C VAL A 16 -2.73 9.24 14.34
N CYS A 17 -2.52 8.11 15.02
CA CYS A 17 -1.63 7.06 14.52
C CYS A 17 -2.13 6.46 13.19
N VAL A 18 -3.44 6.18 13.08
CA VAL A 18 -4.04 5.62 11.87
C VAL A 18 -3.98 6.62 10.72
N VAL A 19 -4.35 7.87 10.96
CA VAL A 19 -4.28 8.94 9.94
C VAL A 19 -2.83 9.17 9.50
N GLY A 20 -1.88 9.22 10.43
CA GLY A 20 -0.45 9.36 10.12
C GLY A 20 0.09 8.17 9.32
N ALA A 21 -0.30 6.94 9.67
CA ALA A 21 0.07 5.75 8.92
C ALA A 21 -0.49 5.80 7.48
N ALA A 22 -1.77 6.18 7.31
CA ALA A 22 -2.42 6.33 6.01
C ALA A 22 -1.77 7.43 5.15
N ALA A 23 -1.50 8.61 5.73
CA ALA A 23 -0.78 9.68 5.06
C ALA A 23 0.63 9.22 4.63
N GLY A 24 1.31 8.45 5.48
CA GLY A 24 2.60 7.84 5.15
C GLY A 24 2.53 6.84 3.99
N GLN A 25 1.41 6.10 3.82
CA GLN A 25 1.21 5.22 2.66
C GLN A 25 1.01 6.02 1.37
N LEU A 26 0.22 7.10 1.41
CA LEU A 26 0.04 7.98 0.23
C LEU A 26 1.36 8.61 -0.22
N ALA A 27 2.19 9.06 0.74
CA ALA A 27 3.53 9.56 0.44
C ALA A 27 4.43 8.45 -0.14
N LEU A 28 4.37 7.23 0.43
CA LEU A 28 5.11 6.08 -0.08
C LEU A 28 4.73 5.75 -1.53
N ASP A 29 3.44 5.77 -1.87
CA ASP A 29 2.96 5.48 -3.22
C ASP A 29 3.49 6.50 -4.24
N ALA A 30 3.56 7.78 -3.87
CA ALA A 30 4.16 8.82 -4.71
C ALA A 30 5.65 8.55 -4.97
N VAL A 31 6.45 8.31 -3.92
CA VAL A 31 7.89 8.03 -4.06
C VAL A 31 8.14 6.72 -4.83
N VAL A 32 7.31 5.70 -4.62
CA VAL A 32 7.39 4.43 -5.37
C VAL A 32 7.06 4.65 -6.85
N SER A 33 6.15 5.55 -7.18
CA SER A 33 5.83 5.89 -8.57
C SER A 33 7.01 6.56 -9.27
N ASP A 34 7.70 7.49 -8.60
CA ASP A 34 8.92 8.12 -9.10
C ASP A 34 10.04 7.09 -9.28
N TRP A 35 10.22 6.18 -8.33
CA TRP A 35 11.19 5.09 -8.43
C TRP A 35 10.92 4.21 -9.65
N LYS A 36 9.65 3.84 -9.89
CA LYS A 36 9.25 3.06 -11.08
C LYS A 36 9.54 3.83 -12.36
N ALA A 37 9.27 5.13 -12.40
CA ALA A 37 9.58 5.98 -13.56
C ALA A 37 11.08 6.01 -13.86
N ARG A 38 11.95 6.13 -12.84
CA ARG A 38 13.42 6.09 -13.03
C ARG A 38 13.91 4.73 -13.52
N GLN A 39 13.35 3.63 -13.03
CA GLN A 39 13.69 2.29 -13.53
C GLN A 39 13.23 2.08 -14.97
N GLN A 40 12.04 2.56 -15.31
CA GLN A 40 11.50 2.48 -16.67
C GLN A 40 12.36 3.30 -17.63
N PHE A 41 12.70 4.53 -17.27
CA PHE A 41 13.60 5.37 -18.03
C PHE A 41 14.98 4.71 -18.21
N ARG A 42 15.52 4.02 -17.20
CA ARG A 42 16.76 3.26 -17.33
C ARG A 42 16.69 2.23 -18.46
N VAL A 43 15.59 1.49 -18.54
CA VAL A 43 15.38 0.48 -19.60
C VAL A 43 15.30 1.16 -20.96
N GLU A 44 14.53 2.24 -21.08
CA GLU A 44 14.37 3.02 -22.32
C GLU A 44 15.70 3.63 -22.79
N ALA A 45 16.50 4.16 -21.87
CA ALA A 45 17.81 4.70 -22.14
C ALA A 45 18.75 3.66 -22.78
N PHE A 46 18.83 2.48 -22.18
CA PHE A 46 19.64 1.39 -22.72
C PHE A 46 19.09 0.82 -24.04
N GLN A 47 17.77 0.77 -24.20
CA GLN A 47 17.17 0.37 -25.47
C GLN A 47 17.60 1.31 -26.59
N LEU A 48 17.54 2.63 -26.37
CA LEU A 48 17.91 3.60 -27.40
C LEU A 48 19.39 3.52 -27.79
N ALA A 49 20.30 3.37 -26.81
CA ALA A 49 21.72 3.15 -27.10
C ALA A 49 21.95 1.83 -27.86
N ASN A 50 21.23 0.77 -27.49
CA ASN A 50 21.29 -0.52 -28.17
C ASN A 50 20.73 -0.48 -29.59
N GLU A 51 19.71 0.34 -29.87
CA GLU A 51 19.21 0.54 -31.23
C GLU A 51 20.29 1.11 -32.14
N LEU A 52 21.04 2.11 -31.69
CA LEU A 52 22.13 2.69 -32.48
C LEU A 52 23.29 1.71 -32.67
N ARG A 53 23.65 0.97 -31.62
CA ARG A 53 24.65 -0.09 -31.66
C ARG A 53 24.26 -1.19 -32.64
N GLY A 54 23.05 -1.73 -32.51
CA GLY A 54 22.50 -2.79 -33.35
C GLY A 54 22.33 -2.35 -34.80
N SER A 55 21.86 -1.12 -35.04
CA SER A 55 21.80 -0.54 -36.40
C SER A 55 23.18 -0.47 -37.04
N THR A 56 24.20 -0.01 -36.30
CA THR A 56 25.58 0.05 -36.80
C THR A 56 26.12 -1.33 -37.14
N GLU A 57 25.91 -2.32 -36.26
CA GLU A 57 26.34 -3.70 -36.53
C GLU A 57 25.61 -4.33 -37.72
N ARG A 58 24.29 -4.06 -37.86
CA ARG A 58 23.51 -4.52 -39.01
C ARG A 58 24.05 -3.93 -40.32
N LEU A 59 24.35 -2.64 -40.35
CA LEU A 59 24.95 -1.98 -41.52
C LEU A 59 26.29 -2.64 -41.89
N THR A 60 27.18 -2.85 -40.93
CA THR A 60 28.46 -3.52 -41.16
C THR A 60 28.29 -4.95 -41.68
N ALA A 61 27.42 -5.74 -41.05
CA ALA A 61 27.18 -7.12 -41.45
C ALA A 61 26.61 -7.20 -42.87
N SER A 62 25.59 -6.39 -43.18
CA SER A 62 24.99 -6.31 -44.51
C SER A 62 25.99 -5.86 -45.57
N ALA A 63 26.80 -4.82 -45.30
CA ALA A 63 27.80 -4.34 -46.26
C ALA A 63 28.86 -5.40 -46.57
N ARG A 64 29.39 -6.08 -45.54
CA ARG A 64 30.39 -7.15 -45.71
C ARG A 64 29.82 -8.36 -46.45
N SER A 65 28.61 -8.78 -46.09
CA SER A 65 27.93 -9.90 -46.75
C SER A 65 27.60 -9.59 -48.21
N TYR A 66 27.15 -8.38 -48.53
CA TYR A 66 26.91 -7.95 -49.91
C TYR A 66 28.21 -7.94 -50.74
N VAL A 67 29.32 -7.41 -50.19
CA VAL A 67 30.61 -7.41 -50.89
C VAL A 67 31.13 -8.83 -51.12
N ALA A 68 30.92 -9.73 -50.18
CA ALA A 68 31.34 -11.13 -50.32
C ALA A 68 30.50 -11.88 -51.38
N THR A 69 29.17 -11.72 -51.35
CA THR A 69 28.24 -12.60 -52.06
C THR A 69 27.56 -11.99 -53.29
N ARG A 70 27.51 -10.65 -53.38
CA ARG A 70 26.63 -9.88 -54.27
C ARG A 70 25.13 -10.20 -54.15
N ASP A 71 24.70 -10.89 -53.09
CA ASP A 71 23.30 -11.20 -52.87
C ASP A 71 22.52 -9.94 -52.51
N ARG A 72 21.51 -9.61 -53.34
CA ARG A 72 20.70 -8.39 -53.21
C ARG A 72 20.01 -8.28 -51.84
N ARG A 73 19.71 -9.39 -51.17
CA ARG A 73 19.09 -9.38 -49.83
C ARG A 73 19.88 -8.54 -48.83
N PHE A 74 21.22 -8.66 -48.85
CA PHE A 74 22.08 -7.87 -47.96
C PHE A 74 22.13 -6.38 -48.34
N TYR A 75 21.99 -6.06 -49.63
CA TYR A 75 21.85 -4.68 -50.07
C TYR A 75 20.56 -4.06 -49.53
N ASP A 76 19.43 -4.75 -49.72
CA ASP A 76 18.13 -4.25 -49.28
C ASP A 76 18.07 -4.13 -47.74
N ASP A 77 18.69 -5.08 -47.02
CA ASP A 77 18.84 -5.02 -45.56
C ASP A 77 19.64 -3.78 -45.09
N TYR A 78 20.70 -3.43 -45.81
CA TYR A 78 21.53 -2.27 -45.49
C TYR A 78 20.72 -0.97 -45.59
N PHE A 79 20.03 -0.76 -46.71
CA PHE A 79 19.22 0.45 -46.91
C PHE A 79 17.98 0.48 -46.03
N SER A 80 17.39 -0.69 -45.73
CA SER A 80 16.33 -0.83 -44.72
C SER A 80 16.78 -0.31 -43.35
N ALA A 81 17.98 -0.67 -42.91
CA ALA A 81 18.52 -0.20 -41.64
C ALA A 81 18.73 1.34 -41.61
N LEU A 82 19.19 1.93 -42.72
CA LEU A 82 19.31 3.39 -42.86
C LEU A 82 17.94 4.10 -42.83
N GLU A 83 16.93 3.54 -43.51
CA GLU A 83 15.56 4.07 -43.51
C GLU A 83 14.94 4.04 -42.12
N ILE A 84 15.14 2.96 -41.36
CA ILE A 84 14.65 2.86 -39.98
C ILE A 84 15.33 3.93 -39.10
N ARG A 85 16.66 4.04 -39.16
CA ARG A 85 17.41 5.01 -38.35
C ARG A 85 17.03 6.46 -38.65
N SER A 86 16.75 6.77 -39.92
CA SER A 86 16.34 8.11 -40.37
C SER A 86 14.85 8.40 -40.19
N GLY A 87 14.07 7.46 -39.64
CA GLY A 87 12.63 7.63 -39.44
C GLY A 87 11.81 7.60 -40.74
N ARG A 88 12.36 7.07 -41.84
CA ARG A 88 11.60 6.82 -43.09
C ARG A 88 10.82 5.51 -43.04
N ARG A 89 11.26 4.57 -42.21
CA ARG A 89 10.59 3.29 -41.96
C ARG A 89 10.35 3.13 -40.44
N PRO A 90 9.21 2.56 -40.01
CA PRO A 90 8.95 2.35 -38.59
C PRO A 90 9.97 1.40 -37.95
N ARG A 91 10.25 1.62 -36.66
CA ARG A 91 11.09 0.71 -35.87
C ARG A 91 10.42 -0.67 -35.79
N PRO A 92 11.19 -1.76 -35.94
CA PRO A 92 10.65 -3.09 -35.78
C PRO A 92 10.38 -3.37 -34.28
N GLY A 93 9.48 -4.31 -33.97
CA GLY A 93 9.13 -4.62 -32.57
C GLY A 93 10.31 -5.17 -31.76
N ALA A 94 10.19 -5.20 -30.42
CA ALA A 94 11.29 -5.56 -29.50
C ALA A 94 11.99 -6.91 -29.80
N LEU A 95 11.25 -7.92 -30.28
CA LEU A 95 11.81 -9.22 -30.72
C LEU A 95 12.78 -9.09 -31.92
N ALA A 96 12.62 -8.06 -32.73
CA ALA A 96 13.44 -7.80 -33.91
C ALA A 96 14.82 -7.21 -33.57
N GLN A 97 14.95 -6.56 -32.42
CA GLN A 97 16.21 -5.91 -32.01
C GLN A 97 17.24 -6.93 -31.51
N ILE A 98 16.79 -8.12 -31.09
CA ILE A 98 17.63 -9.23 -30.59
C ILE A 98 17.97 -10.22 -31.72
N SER A 99 17.12 -10.33 -32.75
CA SER A 99 17.26 -11.34 -33.79
C SER A 99 18.22 -10.87 -34.90
N TRP A 100 19.48 -11.24 -34.75
CA TRP A 100 20.45 -11.22 -35.83
C TRP A 100 19.91 -12.01 -37.04
N GLY A 101 19.73 -11.34 -38.18
CA GLY A 101 19.52 -11.97 -39.48
C GLY A 101 18.08 -12.29 -39.91
N PHE A 102 17.04 -11.94 -39.13
CA PHE A 102 15.65 -12.12 -39.56
C PHE A 102 14.88 -10.80 -39.59
N PHE A 103 14.26 -10.51 -40.74
CA PHE A 103 13.29 -9.44 -40.85
C PHE A 103 12.06 -9.79 -40.00
N VAL A 104 11.88 -9.06 -38.90
CA VAL A 104 10.64 -9.08 -38.14
C VAL A 104 9.87 -7.81 -38.51
N PRO A 105 8.65 -7.92 -39.04
CA PRO A 105 7.86 -6.76 -39.43
C PRO A 105 7.61 -5.84 -38.22
N ALA A 106 7.56 -4.53 -38.47
CA ALA A 106 7.16 -3.57 -37.45
C ALA A 106 5.73 -3.88 -36.95
N ARG A 107 5.46 -3.52 -35.69
CA ARG A 107 4.08 -3.56 -35.17
C ARG A 107 3.20 -2.71 -36.08
N THR A 108 2.02 -3.22 -36.41
CA THR A 108 1.01 -2.48 -37.18
C THR A 108 0.72 -1.15 -36.49
N GLY A 109 0.81 -0.04 -37.22
CA GLY A 109 0.60 1.32 -36.68
C GLY A 109 1.82 1.96 -35.98
N ALA A 110 3.01 1.34 -36.00
CA ALA A 110 4.20 1.97 -35.43
C ALA A 110 4.58 3.27 -36.18
N ARG A 111 4.81 4.34 -35.42
CA ARG A 111 5.24 5.63 -35.96
C ARG A 111 6.69 5.55 -36.39
N ALA A 112 7.01 6.11 -37.56
CA ALA A 112 8.39 6.27 -38.00
C ALA A 112 8.90 7.60 -37.44
N GLU A 113 9.90 7.54 -36.56
CA GLU A 113 10.50 8.71 -35.91
C GLU A 113 12.02 8.63 -36.01
N PRO A 114 12.72 9.69 -36.44
CA PRO A 114 14.18 9.73 -36.47
C PRO A 114 14.78 9.49 -35.09
N PHE A 115 15.99 8.92 -35.04
CA PHE A 115 16.70 8.71 -33.78
C PHE A 115 16.88 10.00 -32.99
N GLU A 116 17.19 11.11 -33.66
CA GLU A 116 17.35 12.43 -33.04
C GLU A 116 16.08 12.91 -32.36
N GLN A 117 14.91 12.64 -32.96
CA GLN A 117 13.63 13.02 -32.35
C GLN A 117 13.38 12.26 -31.05
N LEU A 118 13.78 10.98 -30.97
CA LEU A 118 13.70 10.22 -29.71
C LEU A 118 14.63 10.79 -28.64
N LEU A 119 15.83 11.24 -29.03
CA LEU A 119 16.75 11.90 -28.08
C LEU A 119 16.16 13.19 -27.52
N GLU A 120 15.41 13.94 -28.33
CA GLU A 120 14.77 15.18 -27.87
C GLU A 120 13.61 14.92 -26.90
N GLN A 121 12.83 13.85 -27.13
CA GLN A 121 11.71 13.47 -26.28
C GLN A 121 12.12 12.83 -24.95
N ALA A 122 13.32 12.24 -24.89
CA ALA A 122 13.81 11.53 -23.70
C ALA A 122 14.46 12.47 -22.66
N ASP A 123 14.36 12.08 -21.38
CA ASP A 123 14.88 12.81 -20.21
C ASP A 123 16.40 12.62 -20.00
N PHE A 124 17.15 12.74 -21.08
CA PHE A 124 18.61 12.73 -21.04
C PHE A 124 19.17 14.09 -20.65
N THR A 125 20.25 14.06 -19.87
CA THR A 125 21.09 15.24 -19.67
C THR A 125 21.75 15.67 -20.98
N ARG A 126 22.20 16.93 -21.03
CA ARG A 126 22.92 17.45 -22.21
C ARG A 126 24.14 16.61 -22.56
N GLU A 127 24.91 16.16 -21.56
CA GLU A 127 26.11 15.35 -21.78
C GLU A 127 25.78 13.98 -22.38
N GLU A 128 24.78 13.28 -21.84
CA GLU A 128 24.31 12.00 -22.36
C GLU A 128 23.80 12.14 -23.81
N LYS A 129 22.99 13.18 -24.10
CA LYS A 129 22.54 13.47 -25.47
C LYS A 129 23.72 13.67 -26.42
N MET A 130 24.74 14.44 -26.00
CA MET A 130 25.93 14.71 -26.81
C MET A 130 26.73 13.44 -27.12
N LEU A 131 26.83 12.50 -26.18
CA LEU A 131 27.50 11.21 -26.42
C LEU A 131 26.77 10.37 -27.48
N LEU A 132 25.44 10.30 -27.41
CA LEU A 132 24.62 9.59 -28.40
C LEU A 132 24.69 10.25 -29.79
N LEU A 133 24.63 11.59 -29.85
CA LEU A 133 24.77 12.34 -31.10
C LEU A 133 26.16 12.15 -31.71
N ARG A 134 27.21 12.12 -30.89
CA ARG A 134 28.58 11.86 -31.35
C ARG A 134 28.73 10.44 -31.91
N ALA A 135 28.18 9.44 -31.21
CA ALA A 135 28.15 8.07 -31.71
C ALA A 135 27.39 7.98 -33.04
N LYS A 136 26.25 8.67 -33.16
CA LYS A 136 25.48 8.71 -34.39
C LYS A 136 26.26 9.33 -35.54
N ALA A 137 26.88 10.50 -35.32
CA ALA A 137 27.68 11.16 -36.34
C ALA A 137 28.85 10.28 -36.83
N ALA A 138 29.52 9.59 -35.90
CA ALA A 138 30.55 8.60 -36.24
C ALA A 138 29.97 7.42 -37.05
N SER A 139 28.79 6.92 -36.69
CA SER A 139 28.12 5.83 -37.41
C SER A 139 27.66 6.26 -38.82
N ASP A 140 27.18 7.50 -38.97
CA ASP A 140 26.86 8.08 -40.28
C ASP A 140 28.12 8.19 -41.14
N ALA A 141 29.27 8.57 -40.57
CA ALA A 141 30.54 8.58 -41.29
C ALA A 141 31.02 7.18 -41.69
N LEU A 142 30.87 6.19 -40.81
CA LEU A 142 31.16 4.78 -41.10
C LEU A 142 30.27 4.26 -42.25
N SER A 143 28.97 4.55 -42.21
CA SER A 143 28.02 4.11 -43.25
C SER A 143 28.33 4.69 -44.64
N ARG A 144 28.98 5.87 -44.73
CA ARG A 144 29.43 6.39 -46.03
C ARG A 144 30.57 5.55 -46.62
N LYS A 145 31.46 5.01 -45.78
CA LYS A 145 32.52 4.09 -46.22
C LYS A 145 31.91 2.76 -46.66
N GLU A 146 30.96 2.23 -45.90
CA GLU A 146 30.25 1.00 -46.20
C GLU A 146 29.47 1.08 -47.52
N ALA A 147 28.69 2.14 -47.70
CA ALA A 147 27.98 2.40 -48.95
C ALA A 147 28.94 2.56 -50.16
N SER A 148 30.12 3.15 -49.95
CA SER A 148 31.12 3.27 -51.02
C SER A 148 31.68 1.91 -51.43
N ALA A 149 31.93 1.02 -50.48
CA ALA A 149 32.36 -0.36 -50.77
C ALA A 149 31.27 -1.15 -51.51
N MET A 150 30.00 -0.99 -51.11
CA MET A 150 28.87 -1.64 -51.78
C MET A 150 28.68 -1.14 -53.23
N ARG A 151 28.85 0.17 -53.47
CA ARG A 151 28.73 0.76 -54.82
C ARG A 151 29.74 0.18 -55.82
N LEU A 152 30.95 -0.17 -55.39
CA LEU A 152 31.93 -0.83 -56.25
C LEU A 152 31.39 -2.16 -56.81
N MET A 153 30.62 -2.89 -56.03
CA MET A 153 30.00 -4.16 -56.44
C MET A 153 28.71 -3.95 -57.23
N GLU A 154 27.96 -2.89 -56.94
CA GLU A 154 26.72 -2.55 -57.65
C GLU A 154 27.00 -2.11 -59.11
N GLN A 155 28.06 -1.33 -59.34
CA GLN A 155 28.44 -0.80 -60.66
C GLN A 155 28.82 -1.88 -61.69
N LEU A 156 29.12 -3.10 -61.24
CA LEU A 156 29.47 -4.23 -62.10
C LEU A 156 28.31 -4.79 -62.95
N GLY A 157 27.05 -4.47 -62.61
CA GLY A 157 25.87 -4.97 -63.35
C GLY A 157 25.61 -6.47 -63.19
N PHE A 158 24.72 -7.02 -64.04
CA PHE A 158 24.16 -8.38 -63.88
C PHE A 158 25.13 -9.53 -64.25
N ARG A 159 26.16 -9.26 -65.07
CA ARG A 159 27.17 -10.23 -65.52
C ARG A 159 28.52 -9.55 -65.80
N PRO A 160 29.29 -9.18 -64.77
CA PRO A 160 30.62 -8.64 -64.97
C PRO A 160 31.60 -9.72 -65.45
N ASP A 161 32.70 -9.28 -66.05
CA ASP A 161 33.88 -10.11 -66.22
C ASP A 161 34.38 -10.59 -64.84
N PRO A 162 34.68 -11.89 -64.66
CA PRO A 162 35.30 -12.41 -63.43
C PRO A 162 36.52 -11.60 -62.94
N ALA A 163 37.34 -11.06 -63.85
CA ALA A 163 38.51 -10.26 -63.49
C ALA A 163 38.12 -8.89 -62.89
N ASP A 164 37.13 -8.23 -63.46
CA ASP A 164 36.61 -6.95 -62.97
C ASP A 164 35.89 -7.14 -61.62
N GLU A 165 35.12 -8.22 -61.48
CA GLU A 165 34.47 -8.56 -60.21
C GLU A 165 35.50 -8.84 -59.10
N ALA A 166 36.56 -9.59 -59.39
CA ALA A 166 37.62 -9.86 -58.43
C ALA A 166 38.33 -8.56 -57.98
N ARG A 167 38.62 -7.66 -58.92
CA ARG A 167 39.25 -6.36 -58.64
C ARG A 167 38.34 -5.47 -57.78
N ALA A 168 37.07 -5.33 -58.16
CA ALA A 168 36.11 -4.54 -57.40
C ALA A 168 35.91 -5.11 -55.98
N ARG A 169 35.83 -6.44 -55.84
CA ARG A 169 35.73 -7.11 -54.54
C ARG A 169 36.96 -6.82 -53.68
N GLN A 170 38.17 -6.89 -54.23
CA GLN A 170 39.40 -6.57 -53.51
C GLN A 170 39.41 -5.11 -53.02
N GLN A 171 39.03 -4.16 -53.87
CA GLN A 171 38.93 -2.74 -53.49
C GLN A 171 37.88 -2.51 -52.40
N ALA A 172 36.70 -3.13 -52.52
CA ALA A 172 35.65 -3.03 -51.52
C ALA A 172 36.07 -3.66 -50.18
N GLN A 173 36.78 -4.78 -50.20
CA GLN A 173 37.35 -5.40 -49.01
C GLN A 173 38.40 -4.50 -48.35
N GLN A 174 39.26 -3.83 -49.10
CA GLN A 174 40.21 -2.86 -48.54
C GLN A 174 39.49 -1.74 -47.78
N LEU A 175 38.33 -1.27 -48.25
CA LEU A 175 37.53 -0.26 -47.53
C LEU A 175 36.90 -0.77 -46.23
N LEU A 176 36.47 -2.05 -46.19
CA LEU A 176 35.71 -2.64 -45.07
C LEU A 176 36.56 -3.37 -44.02
N PHE A 177 37.81 -3.69 -44.36
CA PHE A 177 38.73 -4.47 -43.52
C PHE A 177 40.05 -3.74 -43.24
N ALA A 178 40.27 -2.53 -43.77
CA ALA A 178 41.44 -1.73 -43.42
C ALA A 178 41.48 -1.37 -41.93
N PRO A 179 42.68 -1.12 -41.35
CA PRO A 179 42.81 -0.66 -39.97
C PRO A 179 41.97 0.58 -39.63
N GLY A 180 41.85 1.53 -40.57
CA GLY A 180 41.03 2.73 -40.41
C GLY A 180 39.52 2.46 -40.31
N TYR A 181 39.04 1.29 -40.74
CA TYR A 181 37.66 0.86 -40.54
C TYR A 181 37.41 0.45 -39.09
N ASN A 182 38.32 -0.34 -38.50
CA ASN A 182 38.23 -0.73 -37.10
C ASN A 182 38.32 0.47 -36.16
N LEU A 183 39.16 1.47 -36.50
CA LEU A 183 39.21 2.73 -35.78
C LEU A 183 37.86 3.48 -35.84
N ALA A 184 37.28 3.60 -37.03
CA ALA A 184 35.98 4.25 -37.20
C ALA A 184 34.86 3.52 -36.42
N LYS A 185 34.90 2.17 -36.35
CA LYS A 185 34.00 1.42 -35.47
C LYS A 185 34.20 1.77 -33.99
N ARG A 186 35.45 1.90 -33.53
CA ARG A 186 35.73 2.35 -32.15
C ARG A 186 35.19 3.75 -31.87
N GLU A 187 35.26 4.66 -32.84
CA GLU A 187 34.71 6.02 -32.72
C GLU A 187 33.19 6.04 -32.52
N VAL A 188 32.47 5.00 -32.98
CA VAL A 188 31.05 4.80 -32.67
C VAL A 188 30.86 4.21 -31.27
N MET A 189 31.66 3.20 -30.91
CA MET A 189 31.42 2.41 -29.69
C MET A 189 31.89 3.11 -28.41
N VAL A 190 32.96 3.90 -28.46
CA VAL A 190 33.50 4.58 -27.26
C VAL A 190 32.50 5.58 -26.65
N PRO A 191 31.85 6.48 -27.41
CA PRO A 191 30.84 7.36 -26.84
C PRO A 191 29.62 6.60 -26.31
N LEU A 192 29.23 5.48 -26.93
CA LEU A 192 28.15 4.62 -26.42
C LEU A 192 28.50 3.98 -25.07
N SER A 193 29.74 3.49 -24.91
CA SER A 193 30.20 2.96 -23.61
C SER A 193 30.19 4.04 -22.52
N ARG A 194 30.67 5.25 -22.84
CA ARG A 194 30.65 6.37 -21.90
C ARG A 194 29.23 6.81 -21.55
N PHE A 195 28.32 6.75 -22.51
CA PHE A 195 26.90 7.00 -22.26
C PHE A 195 26.34 5.96 -21.29
N ASP A 196 26.59 4.67 -21.54
CA ASP A 196 26.13 3.56 -20.68
C ASP A 196 26.63 3.74 -19.23
N GLU A 197 27.91 4.08 -19.06
CA GLU A 197 28.51 4.37 -17.75
C GLU A 197 27.88 5.60 -17.07
N GLY A 198 27.75 6.72 -17.80
CA GLY A 198 27.23 7.97 -17.27
C GLY A 198 25.77 7.87 -16.83
N VAL A 199 24.91 7.27 -17.67
CA VAL A 199 23.49 7.09 -17.36
C VAL A 199 23.29 6.09 -16.23
N SER A 200 24.08 5.00 -16.20
CA SER A 200 24.07 4.05 -15.08
C SER A 200 24.42 4.73 -13.76
N GLN A 201 25.48 5.54 -13.75
CA GLN A 201 25.94 6.21 -12.54
C GLN A 201 24.91 7.23 -12.04
N ARG A 202 24.38 8.08 -12.93
CA ARG A 202 23.34 9.06 -12.59
C ARG A 202 22.10 8.37 -12.02
N LEU A 203 21.54 7.42 -12.75
CA LEU A 203 20.31 6.74 -12.33
C LEU A 203 20.51 5.91 -11.07
N LYS A 204 21.70 5.35 -10.84
CA LYS A 204 22.01 4.67 -9.59
C LYS A 204 21.90 5.61 -8.39
N VAL A 205 22.46 6.81 -8.49
CA VAL A 205 22.40 7.81 -7.40
C VAL A 205 20.95 8.21 -7.10
N GLU A 206 20.15 8.46 -8.15
CA GLU A 206 18.74 8.83 -8.00
C GLU A 206 17.89 7.71 -7.39
N VAL A 207 18.09 6.46 -7.86
CA VAL A 207 17.39 5.28 -7.35
C VAL A 207 17.78 5.00 -5.90
N ASP A 208 19.07 5.09 -5.55
CA ASP A 208 19.53 4.84 -4.18
C ASP A 208 18.93 5.86 -3.19
N ALA A 209 18.77 7.11 -3.61
CA ALA A 209 18.13 8.16 -2.81
C ALA A 209 16.64 7.86 -2.56
N LEU A 210 15.90 7.51 -3.63
CA LEU A 210 14.50 7.11 -3.54
C LEU A 210 14.33 5.84 -2.69
N ASP A 211 15.23 4.86 -2.82
CA ASP A 211 15.20 3.63 -2.01
C ASP A 211 15.39 3.93 -0.52
N ALA A 212 16.25 4.89 -0.17
CA ALA A 212 16.42 5.31 1.22
C ALA A 212 15.14 5.96 1.79
N GLU A 213 14.49 6.82 1.01
CA GLU A 213 13.24 7.47 1.37
C GLU A 213 12.08 6.47 1.51
N ILE A 214 11.95 5.55 0.54
CA ILE A 214 10.99 4.44 0.58
C ILE A 214 11.17 3.62 1.85
N ARG A 215 12.42 3.28 2.23
CA ARG A 215 12.69 2.55 3.48
C ARG A 215 12.22 3.34 4.70
N ALA A 216 12.59 4.62 4.79
CA ALA A 216 12.24 5.48 5.92
C ALA A 216 10.72 5.61 6.09
N LEU A 217 9.99 5.97 5.02
CA LEU A 217 8.54 6.11 5.03
C LEU A 217 7.83 4.80 5.36
N ARG A 218 8.33 3.68 4.82
CA ARG A 218 7.76 2.35 5.08
C ARG A 218 7.93 1.94 6.54
N TYR A 219 9.09 2.18 7.16
CA TYR A 219 9.29 1.90 8.58
C TYR A 219 8.45 2.82 9.46
N LEU A 220 8.40 4.12 9.14
CA LEU A 220 7.60 5.10 9.88
C LEU A 220 6.10 4.73 9.85
N SER A 221 5.52 4.53 8.66
CA SER A 221 4.11 4.18 8.51
C SER A 221 3.75 2.87 9.22
N ARG A 222 4.60 1.82 9.10
CA ARG A 222 4.39 0.55 9.82
C ARG A 222 4.50 0.71 11.34
N SER A 223 5.43 1.53 11.83
CA SER A 223 5.58 1.79 13.26
C SER A 223 4.38 2.54 13.83
N LEU A 224 3.83 3.52 13.10
CA LEU A 224 2.61 4.24 13.49
C LEU A 224 1.39 3.30 13.50
N ALA A 225 1.25 2.45 12.48
CA ALA A 225 0.17 1.46 12.43
C ALA A 225 0.26 0.47 13.60
N ALA A 226 1.47 -0.05 13.89
CA ALA A 226 1.70 -0.96 15.01
C ALA A 226 1.42 -0.29 16.37
N LEU A 227 1.85 0.96 16.55
CA LEU A 227 1.58 1.75 17.76
C LEU A 227 0.08 2.00 17.95
N GLY A 228 -0.62 2.40 16.88
CA GLY A 228 -2.07 2.58 16.89
C GLY A 228 -2.81 1.30 17.27
N ALA A 229 -2.41 0.15 16.69
CA ALA A 229 -2.96 -1.15 17.03
C ALA A 229 -2.70 -1.54 18.49
N ALA A 230 -1.47 -1.33 18.99
CA ALA A 230 -1.11 -1.60 20.38
C ALA A 230 -1.93 -0.74 21.37
N LEU A 231 -2.11 0.55 21.08
CA LEU A 231 -2.94 1.46 21.88
C LEU A 231 -4.41 1.05 21.87
N ALA A 232 -4.95 0.63 20.71
CA ALA A 232 -6.31 0.13 20.61
C ALA A 232 -6.51 -1.16 21.43
N LEU A 233 -5.60 -2.12 21.31
CA LEU A 233 -5.63 -3.37 22.08
C LEU A 233 -5.52 -3.11 23.58
N TRP A 234 -4.62 -2.20 24.00
CA TRP A 234 -4.49 -1.81 25.39
C TRP A 234 -5.76 -1.14 25.93
N GLY A 235 -6.37 -0.26 25.13
CA GLY A 235 -7.66 0.36 25.44
C GLY A 235 -8.78 -0.66 25.62
N LEU A 236 -8.89 -1.63 24.71
CA LEU A 236 -9.87 -2.73 24.78
C LEU A 236 -9.64 -3.64 25.98
N TRP A 237 -8.39 -3.99 26.26
CA TRP A 237 -8.04 -4.79 27.44
C TRP A 237 -8.41 -4.07 28.74
N ARG A 238 -8.13 -2.77 28.82
CA ARG A 238 -8.48 -1.93 29.97
C ARG A 238 -9.98 -1.83 30.17
N THR A 239 -10.76 -1.57 29.11
CA THR A 239 -12.22 -1.48 29.21
C THR A 239 -12.81 -2.83 29.61
N ARG A 240 -12.37 -3.93 28.99
CA ARG A 240 -12.80 -5.29 29.34
C ARG A 240 -12.54 -5.59 30.82
N ARG A 241 -11.32 -5.34 31.31
CA ARG A 241 -10.97 -5.57 32.73
C ARG A 241 -11.79 -4.70 33.68
N ALA A 242 -12.13 -3.48 33.29
CA ALA A 242 -13.01 -2.60 34.06
C ALA A 242 -14.48 -3.09 34.07
N TYR A 243 -14.98 -3.62 32.95
CA TYR A 243 -16.32 -4.23 32.88
C TYR A 243 -16.40 -5.51 33.71
N GLU A 244 -15.40 -6.40 33.61
CA GLU A 244 -15.34 -7.64 34.39
C GLU A 244 -15.32 -7.36 35.90
N ALA A 245 -14.49 -6.41 36.36
CA ALA A 245 -14.45 -6.02 37.77
C ALA A 245 -15.80 -5.45 38.27
N ARG A 246 -16.51 -4.71 37.42
CA ARG A 246 -17.84 -4.16 37.76
C ARG A 246 -18.93 -5.22 37.81
N LEU A 247 -18.95 -6.14 36.85
CA LEU A 247 -19.88 -7.27 36.85
C LEU A 247 -19.69 -8.13 38.11
N MET A 248 -18.44 -8.37 38.51
CA MET A 248 -18.13 -9.08 39.75
C MET A 248 -18.60 -8.34 41.00
N ALA A 249 -18.48 -7.01 41.05
CA ALA A 249 -18.98 -6.22 42.17
C ALA A 249 -20.52 -6.24 42.27
N LEU A 250 -21.21 -6.13 41.12
CA LEU A 250 -22.67 -6.26 41.04
C LEU A 250 -23.12 -7.66 41.47
N SER A 251 -22.45 -8.72 41.03
CA SER A 251 -22.80 -10.09 41.42
C SER A 251 -22.63 -10.33 42.92
N HIS A 252 -21.52 -9.85 43.51
CA HIS A 252 -21.28 -9.96 44.95
C HIS A 252 -22.33 -9.19 45.76
N ALA A 253 -22.69 -7.97 45.35
CA ALA A 253 -23.71 -7.19 46.08
C ALA A 253 -25.10 -7.83 46.00
N CYS A 254 -25.48 -8.43 44.87
CA CYS A 254 -26.71 -9.21 44.77
C CYS A 254 -26.71 -10.41 45.72
N GLU A 255 -25.59 -11.14 45.79
CA GLU A 255 -25.43 -12.29 46.69
C GLU A 255 -25.49 -11.84 48.16
N GLU A 256 -24.84 -10.73 48.50
CA GLU A 256 -24.80 -10.18 49.86
C GLU A 256 -26.19 -9.70 50.33
N VAL A 257 -26.97 -9.03 49.48
CA VAL A 257 -28.35 -8.63 49.80
C VAL A 257 -29.24 -9.86 50.06
N VAL A 258 -29.10 -10.93 49.27
CA VAL A 258 -29.89 -12.15 49.44
C VAL A 258 -29.48 -12.92 50.70
N VAL A 259 -28.17 -13.03 50.96
CA VAL A 259 -27.63 -13.81 52.10
C VAL A 259 -27.79 -13.06 53.42
N LEU A 260 -27.43 -11.78 53.48
CA LEU A 260 -27.52 -10.97 54.70
C LEU A 260 -28.91 -10.41 54.96
N ARG A 261 -29.81 -10.50 53.96
CA ARG A 261 -31.15 -9.88 53.99
C ARG A 261 -31.11 -8.39 54.33
N ASP A 262 -30.04 -7.71 53.93
CA ASP A 262 -29.82 -6.30 54.20
C ASP A 262 -30.18 -5.46 52.96
N LEU A 263 -31.34 -4.81 53.00
CA LEU A 263 -31.84 -3.94 51.96
C LEU A 263 -31.22 -2.54 52.02
N THR A 264 -30.42 -2.23 53.04
CA THR A 264 -29.74 -0.92 53.18
C THR A 264 -28.42 -0.86 52.40
N LEU A 265 -27.93 -2.00 51.91
CA LEU A 265 -26.73 -2.07 51.07
C LEU A 265 -26.88 -1.21 49.81
N ARG A 266 -25.83 -0.49 49.45
CA ARG A 266 -25.79 0.35 48.24
C ARG A 266 -24.48 0.15 47.51
N LEU A 267 -24.58 0.01 46.18
CA LEU A 267 -23.41 0.04 45.32
C LEU A 267 -22.89 1.48 45.22
N ASN A 268 -21.59 1.65 45.37
CA ASN A 268 -20.96 2.97 45.28
C ASN A 268 -20.86 3.40 43.80
N ALA A 269 -21.91 4.04 43.29
CA ALA A 269 -21.94 4.53 41.92
C ALA A 269 -21.08 5.80 41.79
N PRO A 270 -20.08 5.87 40.89
CA PRO A 270 -19.38 7.12 40.61
C PRO A 270 -20.37 8.17 40.06
N PRO A 271 -20.04 9.47 40.12
CA PRO A 271 -20.97 10.58 39.82
C PRO A 271 -21.43 10.70 38.35
N VAL A 272 -21.15 9.70 37.50
CA VAL A 272 -21.63 9.65 36.12
C VAL A 272 -22.44 8.36 35.96
N ASP A 273 -23.75 8.56 35.91
CA ASP A 273 -24.84 7.59 35.86
C ASP A 273 -24.52 6.36 35.00
N VAL A 274 -24.43 5.20 35.67
CA VAL A 274 -24.48 3.89 35.02
C VAL A 274 -25.86 3.33 35.33
N ALA A 275 -26.67 3.18 34.29
CA ALA A 275 -28.08 2.80 34.42
C ALA A 275 -28.31 1.55 35.29
N ALA A 276 -27.38 0.59 35.29
CA ALA A 276 -27.49 -0.64 36.06
C ALA A 276 -27.28 -0.47 37.58
N GLU A 277 -26.22 0.22 38.02
CA GLU A 277 -25.95 0.47 39.45
C GLU A 277 -26.99 1.42 40.04
N GLY A 278 -27.38 2.46 39.30
CA GLY A 278 -28.47 3.37 39.66
C GLY A 278 -29.83 2.68 39.69
N ALA A 279 -30.13 1.79 38.73
CA ALA A 279 -31.35 0.98 38.77
C ALA A 279 -31.36 0.02 39.96
N PHE A 280 -30.24 -0.63 40.28
CA PHE A 280 -30.12 -1.52 41.43
C PHE A 280 -30.33 -0.78 42.76
N ASN A 281 -29.65 0.35 42.96
CA ASN A 281 -29.82 1.17 44.16
C ASN A 281 -31.26 1.71 44.29
N ARG A 282 -31.91 2.08 43.17
CA ARG A 282 -33.34 2.48 43.17
C ARG A 282 -34.26 1.32 43.50
N LEU A 283 -33.98 0.12 42.98
CA LEU A 283 -34.75 -1.09 43.27
C LEU A 283 -34.67 -1.42 44.77
N LEU A 284 -33.47 -1.42 45.34
CA LEU A 284 -33.28 -1.67 46.78
C LEU A 284 -33.98 -0.61 47.63
N ALA A 285 -33.87 0.67 47.28
CA ALA A 285 -34.58 1.74 47.99
C ALA A 285 -36.10 1.61 47.90
N GLY A 286 -36.63 1.18 46.75
CA GLY A 286 -38.06 0.90 46.58
C GLY A 286 -38.53 -0.29 47.43
N GLN A 287 -37.74 -1.35 47.50
CA GLN A 287 -38.03 -2.51 48.35
C GLN A 287 -37.95 -2.17 49.83
N GLU A 288 -36.91 -1.44 50.26
CA GLU A 288 -36.77 -0.91 51.62
C GLU A 288 -37.99 -0.07 52.02
N GLY A 289 -38.44 0.82 51.14
CA GLY A 289 -39.64 1.63 51.36
C GLY A 289 -40.90 0.78 51.55
N ALA A 290 -41.13 -0.19 50.66
CA ALA A 290 -42.27 -1.10 50.76
C ALA A 290 -42.25 -1.92 52.06
N PHE A 291 -41.08 -2.40 52.48
CA PHE A 291 -40.93 -3.16 53.74
C PHE A 291 -41.23 -2.27 54.96
N ARG A 292 -40.79 -1.00 54.96
CA ARG A 292 -41.15 -0.03 56.01
C ARG A 292 -42.64 0.30 56.05
N ASP A 293 -43.29 0.39 54.88
CA ASP A 293 -44.74 0.61 54.81
C ASP A 293 -45.51 -0.59 55.39
N ILE A 294 -45.07 -1.82 55.08
CA ILE A 294 -45.68 -3.05 55.63
C ILE A 294 -45.50 -3.11 57.15
N ASP A 295 -44.31 -2.81 57.68
CA ASP A 295 -44.08 -2.81 59.14
C ASP A 295 -44.94 -1.75 59.85
N ARG A 296 -45.02 -0.53 59.29
CA ARG A 296 -45.91 0.53 59.81
C ARG A 296 -47.38 0.13 59.76
N ALA A 297 -47.85 -0.45 58.66
CA ALA A 297 -49.24 -0.90 58.52
C ALA A 297 -49.58 -2.05 59.47
N ALA A 298 -48.66 -3.00 59.65
CA ALA A 298 -48.82 -4.09 60.63
C ALA A 298 -48.90 -3.55 62.06
N ALA A 299 -48.03 -2.60 62.42
CA ALA A 299 -48.04 -1.97 63.75
C ALA A 299 -49.35 -1.21 64.02
N ALA A 300 -49.82 -0.41 63.05
CA ALA A 300 -51.09 0.31 63.17
C ALA A 300 -52.30 -0.64 63.26
N LEU A 301 -52.27 -1.77 62.55
CA LEU A 301 -53.32 -2.78 62.63
C LEU A 301 -53.31 -3.50 63.99
N GLU A 302 -52.14 -3.81 64.55
CA GLU A 302 -52.01 -4.34 65.91
C GLU A 302 -52.59 -3.38 66.97
N GLU A 303 -52.30 -2.08 66.84
CA GLU A 303 -52.81 -1.02 67.73
C GLU A 303 -54.33 -0.87 67.62
N ALA A 304 -54.88 -0.79 66.41
CA ALA A 304 -56.31 -0.69 66.18
C ALA A 304 -57.07 -1.94 66.68
N LEU A 305 -56.48 -3.14 66.53
CA LEU A 305 -57.06 -4.37 67.07
C LEU A 305 -57.01 -4.42 68.60
N ALA A 306 -55.98 -3.85 69.23
CA ALA A 306 -55.92 -3.73 70.68
C ALA A 306 -57.00 -2.76 71.22
N GLU A 307 -57.24 -1.65 70.51
CA GLU A 307 -58.30 -0.70 70.87
C GLU A 307 -59.71 -1.31 70.68
N LEU A 308 -59.92 -2.09 69.61
CA LEU A 308 -61.17 -2.82 69.37
C LEU A 308 -61.46 -3.84 70.46
N GLU A 309 -60.45 -4.60 70.90
CA GLU A 309 -60.56 -5.55 72.00
C GLU A 309 -60.92 -4.87 73.32
N ALA A 310 -60.32 -3.71 73.61
CA ALA A 310 -60.64 -2.92 74.80
C ALA A 310 -62.10 -2.38 74.81
N ARG A 311 -62.73 -2.24 73.64
CA ARG A 311 -64.12 -1.78 73.48
C ARG A 311 -65.16 -2.91 73.39
N LEU A 312 -64.74 -4.15 73.16
CA LEU A 312 -65.62 -5.33 73.08
C LEU A 312 -65.99 -5.83 74.49
N ALA A 313 -67.27 -5.80 74.85
CA ALA A 313 -67.79 -6.40 76.09
C ALA A 313 -67.71 -7.95 76.05
N ASP A 314 -67.64 -8.60 77.22
CA ASP A 314 -67.23 -10.01 77.40
C ASP A 314 -68.02 -11.09 76.64
N ASP A 315 -69.23 -10.80 76.14
CA ASP A 315 -70.21 -11.80 75.66
C ASP A 315 -70.31 -11.98 74.12
N ALA A 316 -69.30 -11.61 73.33
CA ALA A 316 -69.31 -11.78 71.85
C ALA A 316 -68.21 -12.73 71.30
N PRO A 317 -68.31 -14.06 71.51
CA PRO A 317 -67.28 -15.03 71.13
C PRO A 317 -66.87 -15.08 69.63
N PRO A 318 -67.76 -14.95 68.62
CA PRO A 318 -67.33 -14.96 67.21
C PRO A 318 -66.51 -13.72 66.81
N ALA A 319 -66.65 -12.60 67.54
CA ALA A 319 -65.88 -11.38 67.29
C ALA A 319 -64.43 -11.48 67.82
N ARG A 320 -64.23 -12.11 68.99
CA ARG A 320 -62.87 -12.37 69.53
C ARG A 320 -62.03 -13.28 68.64
N GLY A 321 -62.61 -14.37 68.14
CA GLY A 321 -61.90 -15.28 67.23
C GLY A 321 -61.45 -14.63 65.91
N ALA A 322 -62.22 -13.68 65.38
CA ALA A 322 -61.84 -12.91 64.20
C ALA A 322 -60.72 -11.90 64.48
N VAL A 323 -60.76 -11.23 65.65
CA VAL A 323 -59.70 -10.32 66.11
C VAL A 323 -58.38 -11.06 66.32
N ASP A 324 -58.42 -12.23 66.96
CA ASP A 324 -57.21 -13.05 67.17
C ASP A 324 -56.62 -13.57 65.86
N ALA A 325 -57.46 -13.98 64.91
CA ALA A 325 -57.02 -14.39 63.57
C ALA A 325 -56.37 -13.22 62.80
N LEU A 326 -56.89 -11.99 62.95
CA LEU A 326 -56.30 -10.78 62.36
C LEU A 326 -54.98 -10.39 63.02
N LYS A 327 -54.88 -10.47 64.36
CA LYS A 327 -53.61 -10.26 65.09
C LYS A 327 -52.57 -11.30 64.68
N ALA A 328 -52.95 -12.56 64.54
CA ALA A 328 -52.05 -13.61 64.05
C ALA A 328 -51.54 -13.32 62.64
N ARG A 329 -52.40 -12.83 61.74
CA ARG A 329 -52.01 -12.37 60.40
C ARG A 329 -51.09 -11.15 60.43
N ALA A 330 -51.36 -10.16 61.29
CA ALA A 330 -50.52 -8.98 61.46
C ALA A 330 -49.11 -9.35 61.94
N ARG A 331 -49.02 -10.23 62.95
CA ARG A 331 -47.75 -10.78 63.45
C ARG A 331 -47.01 -11.58 62.39
N THR A 332 -47.73 -12.37 61.58
CA THR A 332 -47.15 -13.14 60.47
C THR A 332 -46.55 -12.23 59.40
N LEU A 333 -47.26 -11.15 59.04
CA LEU A 333 -46.75 -10.14 58.09
C LEU A 333 -45.49 -9.46 58.64
N ARG A 334 -45.53 -9.06 59.91
CA ARG A 334 -44.39 -8.43 60.58
C ARG A 334 -43.19 -9.37 60.70
N HIS A 335 -43.41 -10.64 61.05
CA HIS A 335 -42.37 -11.67 61.10
C HIS A 335 -41.72 -11.93 59.74
N THR A 336 -42.51 -11.84 58.65
CA THR A 336 -41.97 -11.97 57.29
C THR A 336 -40.99 -10.85 56.94
N VAL A 337 -41.22 -9.66 57.51
CA VAL A 337 -40.40 -8.46 57.32
C VAL A 337 -39.22 -8.40 58.29
N LEU A 338 -39.36 -8.85 59.54
CA LEU A 338 -38.33 -8.86 60.60
C LEU A 338 -37.04 -9.63 60.26
N GLY A 339 -37.10 -10.53 59.27
CA GLY A 339 -35.92 -11.24 58.78
C GLY A 339 -35.03 -10.39 57.87
N TYR A 340 -35.45 -9.17 57.50
CA TYR A 340 -34.69 -8.25 56.67
C TYR A 340 -34.26 -7.02 57.47
N ARG A 341 -33.06 -6.52 57.19
CA ARG A 341 -32.58 -5.23 57.70
C ARG A 341 -32.91 -4.16 56.66
N PHE A 342 -33.72 -3.18 57.06
CA PHE A 342 -34.22 -2.09 56.21
C PHE A 342 -34.45 -0.84 57.07
#